data_AF-A0A848Z2I1-F1
#
_entry.id   AF-A0A848Z2I1-F1
#
_cell.length_a   1.000
_cell.length_b   1.000
_cell.length_c   1.000
_cell.angle_alpha   90.00
_cell.angle_beta   90.00
_cell.angle_gamma   90.00
#
_symmetry.space_group_name_H-M   'P 1'
#
loop_
_entity.id
_entity.type
_entity.pdbx_description
1 polymer ?
#
loop_
_entity_poly.entity_id
_entity_poly.type
_entity_poly.pdbx_seq_one_letter_code
_entity_poly.pdbx_strand_id
1 'polypeptide(L)'
;MNRLHHINRFELLSKRARGNLKAALVIIAAYLFLCPAIPAKGTDKIVLYFDPGEYHLSRTERHKILDLGKYQPNEKWRLVVEGYSDDQGDPKKNLELSRLRAMEVKNEIVAVLEIDPVDVFTLGHGETLPEDGKDSTSVRALNRRVEITLLSVSSWQMLDKYQSTDPNLPEIDHLFDKADQQAKKDDWAGARGSLEKAAGLGGKQYSRWHSIQGIIGFYTGMGPAKMKSFFRTAIILDPDNVNAREYLARLEAGEKFANGNITPHHGRTIDDPIRVDINSQAHDYLRLFGVQPQSLIQLDHLYMYAWDCKSPENETTRYYFKKAAGAEVLD
;
A
#
# COMPACT_ATOMS: atom_id res chain seq x y z
N MET A 1 20.52 29.79 12.85
CA MET A 1 19.36 29.89 13.77
C MET A 1 18.20 28.94 13.45
N ASN A 2 18.20 28.16 12.35
CA ASN A 2 17.08 27.24 12.03
C ASN A 2 17.08 25.87 12.74
N ARG A 3 18.17 25.46 13.42
CA ARG A 3 18.30 24.10 14.00
C ARG A 3 17.34 23.81 15.17
N LEU A 4 16.98 24.80 15.99
CA LEU A 4 16.09 24.57 17.14
C LEU A 4 14.60 24.48 16.77
N HIS A 5 14.16 25.11 15.67
CA HIS A 5 12.76 25.00 15.23
C HIS A 5 12.43 23.62 14.65
N HIS A 6 13.41 22.90 14.11
CA HIS A 6 13.22 21.51 13.70
C HIS A 6 13.05 20.58 14.91
N ILE A 7 13.84 20.77 15.99
CA ILE A 7 13.82 19.95 17.22
C ILE A 7 12.43 19.95 17.91
N ASN A 8 11.74 21.08 17.96
CA ASN A 8 10.38 21.14 18.55
C ASN A 8 9.31 20.47 17.68
N ARG A 9 9.53 20.35 16.36
CA ARG A 9 8.65 19.59 15.46
C ARG A 9 8.91 18.07 15.60
N PHE A 10 10.15 17.67 15.90
CA PHE A 10 10.53 16.29 16.22
C PHE A 10 9.86 15.75 17.50
N GLU A 11 9.73 16.54 18.58
CA GLU A 11 9.00 16.12 19.78
C GLU A 11 7.50 15.94 19.57
N LEU A 12 6.90 16.75 18.70
CA LEU A 12 5.47 16.66 18.40
C LEU A 12 5.14 15.44 17.52
N LEU A 13 6.07 15.09 16.62
CA LEU A 13 5.98 13.90 15.77
C LEU A 13 6.24 12.62 16.57
N SER A 14 7.22 12.61 17.49
CA SER A 14 7.49 11.45 18.36
C SER A 14 6.37 11.18 19.38
N LYS A 15 5.72 12.23 19.92
CA LYS A 15 4.54 12.06 20.81
C LYS A 15 3.31 11.51 20.08
N ARG A 16 3.20 11.75 18.76
CA ARG A 16 2.17 11.18 17.87
C ARG A 16 2.56 9.82 17.27
N ALA A 17 3.82 9.40 17.40
CA ALA A 17 4.42 8.20 16.80
C ALA A 17 4.20 6.89 17.58
N ARG A 18 3.23 6.82 18.50
CA ARG A 18 2.91 5.55 19.16
C ARG A 18 2.27 4.59 18.15
N GLY A 19 3.04 3.60 17.69
CA GLY A 19 2.55 2.46 16.89
C GLY A 19 2.25 2.74 15.42
N ASN A 20 2.84 3.79 14.82
CA ASN A 20 2.58 4.17 13.42
C ASN A 20 3.80 3.87 12.53
N LEU A 21 3.64 2.94 11.57
CA LEU A 21 4.66 2.52 10.62
C LEU A 21 5.19 3.69 9.74
N LYS A 22 4.39 4.72 9.48
CA LYS A 22 4.84 5.97 8.85
C LYS A 22 5.66 6.85 9.76
N ALA A 23 5.36 6.90 11.05
CA ALA A 23 6.22 7.63 11.98
C ALA A 23 7.57 6.94 12.09
N ALA A 24 7.58 5.61 12.03
CA ALA A 24 8.78 4.82 11.90
C ALA A 24 9.53 5.12 10.60
N LEU A 25 8.86 5.10 9.44
CA LEU A 25 9.44 5.42 8.14
C LEU A 25 9.90 6.89 7.98
N VAL A 26 9.18 7.86 8.57
CA VAL A 26 9.59 9.27 8.62
C VAL A 26 10.81 9.45 9.51
N ILE A 27 10.90 8.69 10.61
CA ILE A 27 12.12 8.66 11.42
C ILE A 27 13.24 7.92 10.68
N ILE A 28 12.98 6.86 9.89
CA ILE A 28 13.97 6.16 9.04
C ILE A 28 14.54 7.11 7.98
N ALA A 29 13.68 7.82 7.24
CA ALA A 29 14.08 8.82 6.26
C ALA A 29 14.83 10.00 6.92
N ALA A 30 14.39 10.45 8.10
CA ALA A 30 15.13 11.43 8.89
C ALA A 30 16.47 10.90 9.43
N TYR A 31 16.57 9.61 9.78
CA TYR A 31 17.78 8.97 10.32
C TYR A 31 18.84 8.76 9.24
N LEU A 32 18.42 8.34 8.04
CA LEU A 32 19.27 8.26 6.84
C LEU A 32 19.82 9.64 6.45
N PHE A 33 19.10 10.73 6.74
CA PHE A 33 19.56 12.10 6.52
C PHE A 33 20.44 12.69 7.64
N LEU A 34 20.30 12.24 8.89
CA LEU A 34 20.93 12.84 10.08
C LEU A 34 22.09 12.04 10.69
N CYS A 35 22.25 10.76 10.36
CA CYS A 35 23.23 9.89 11.00
C CYS A 35 24.26 9.32 9.99
N PRO A 36 25.49 9.85 9.91
CA PRO A 36 26.53 9.33 9.01
C PRO A 36 27.14 7.99 9.48
N ALA A 37 26.61 7.38 10.55
CA ALA A 37 27.20 6.22 11.22
C ALA A 37 26.60 4.87 10.80
N ILE A 38 25.59 4.84 9.93
CA ILE A 38 25.20 3.60 9.24
C ILE A 38 25.99 3.57 7.94
N PRO A 39 27.06 2.75 7.81
CA PRO A 39 27.69 2.57 6.53
C PRO A 39 26.69 1.85 5.62
N ALA A 40 25.93 2.62 4.85
CA ALA A 40 25.17 2.14 3.71
C ALA A 40 26.17 1.65 2.66
N LYS A 41 26.74 0.47 2.89
CA LYS A 41 27.65 -0.15 1.94
C LYS A 41 26.78 -0.69 0.80
N GLY A 42 26.55 0.14 -0.22
CA GLY A 42 25.85 -0.23 -1.45
C GLY A 42 24.33 -0.10 -1.43
N THR A 43 23.75 0.98 -0.87
CA THR A 43 22.34 1.30 -1.12
C THR A 43 22.20 1.87 -2.52
N ASP A 44 22.08 0.99 -3.51
CA ASP A 44 21.70 1.40 -4.85
C ASP A 44 20.29 2.00 -4.79
N LYS A 45 20.20 3.27 -5.16
CA LYS A 45 18.95 4.03 -5.20
C LYS A 45 18.50 4.11 -6.65
N ILE A 46 17.32 3.58 -6.95
CA ILE A 46 16.71 3.74 -8.28
C ILE A 46 15.80 4.96 -8.24
N VAL A 47 16.00 5.88 -9.18
CA VAL A 47 15.18 7.09 -9.31
C VAL A 47 14.40 7.01 -10.60
N LEU A 48 13.08 7.13 -10.47
CA LEU A 48 12.12 7.12 -11.55
C LEU A 48 11.50 8.51 -11.69
N TYR A 49 11.35 9.00 -12.92
CA TYR A 49 10.82 10.34 -13.18
C TYR A 49 9.43 10.32 -13.81
N PHE A 50 8.68 11.41 -13.60
CA PHE A 50 7.30 11.54 -14.06
C PHE A 50 7.07 12.85 -14.81
N ASP A 51 6.16 12.78 -15.77
CA ASP A 51 5.66 13.96 -16.47
C ASP A 51 4.80 14.85 -15.54
N PRO A 52 4.65 16.15 -15.87
CA PRO A 52 3.86 17.08 -15.05
C PRO A 52 2.43 16.59 -14.84
N GLY A 53 1.98 16.54 -13.58
CA GLY A 53 0.63 16.09 -13.21
C GLY A 53 0.38 14.58 -13.35
N GLU A 54 1.33 13.83 -13.91
CA GLU A 54 1.19 12.40 -14.16
C GLU A 54 1.77 11.57 -13.02
N TYR A 55 1.20 10.37 -12.84
CA TYR A 55 1.73 9.35 -11.93
C TYR A 55 1.95 7.99 -12.60
N HIS A 56 1.73 7.90 -13.91
CA HIS A 56 2.03 6.70 -14.68
C HIS A 56 3.48 6.68 -15.12
N LEU A 57 4.12 5.53 -15.00
CA LEU A 57 5.48 5.33 -15.47
C LEU A 57 5.52 5.26 -17.00
N SER A 58 6.40 6.04 -17.61
CA SER A 58 6.73 5.84 -19.02
C SER A 58 7.34 4.46 -19.24
N ARG A 59 7.26 3.94 -20.48
CA ARG A 59 7.89 2.66 -20.84
C ARG A 59 9.38 2.63 -20.49
N THR A 60 10.09 3.74 -20.66
CA THR A 60 11.51 3.87 -20.36
C THR A 60 11.78 3.78 -18.85
N GLU A 61 11.00 4.48 -18.03
CA GLU A 61 11.16 4.46 -16.58
C GLU A 61 10.78 3.10 -16.00
N ARG A 62 9.76 2.45 -16.56
CA ARG A 62 9.36 1.08 -16.20
C ARG A 62 10.49 0.07 -16.42
N HIS A 63 11.29 0.20 -17.49
CA HIS A 63 12.43 -0.71 -17.71
C HIS A 63 13.50 -0.61 -16.62
N LYS A 64 13.66 0.54 -15.96
CA LYS A 64 14.63 0.70 -14.85
C LYS A 64 14.25 -0.15 -13.63
N ILE A 65 12.98 -0.51 -13.47
CA ILE A 65 12.52 -1.40 -12.38
C ILE A 65 13.13 -2.80 -12.54
N LEU A 66 13.39 -3.24 -13.78
CA LEU A 66 14.05 -4.53 -14.03
C LEU A 66 15.45 -4.60 -13.43
N ASP A 67 16.12 -3.47 -13.26
CA ASP A 67 17.41 -3.42 -12.58
C ASP A 67 17.31 -3.87 -11.12
N LEU A 68 16.13 -3.91 -10.50
CA LEU A 68 15.95 -4.50 -9.17
C LEU A 68 16.10 -6.03 -9.18
N GLY A 69 15.85 -6.69 -10.31
CA GLY A 69 15.99 -8.15 -10.44
C GLY A 69 17.43 -8.64 -10.32
N LYS A 70 18.43 -7.74 -10.36
CA LYS A 70 19.85 -8.08 -10.18
C LYS A 70 20.24 -8.28 -8.70
N TYR A 71 19.40 -7.87 -7.76
CA TYR A 71 19.65 -8.06 -6.32
C TYR A 71 19.23 -9.48 -5.90
N GLN A 72 20.09 -10.15 -5.13
CA GLN A 72 20.07 -11.62 -5.02
C GLN A 72 18.87 -12.19 -4.20
N PRO A 73 18.37 -13.39 -4.57
CA PRO A 73 17.27 -14.09 -3.87
C PRO A 73 17.56 -14.56 -2.44
N ASN A 74 18.83 -14.60 -2.02
CA ASN A 74 19.25 -15.28 -0.78
C ASN A 74 19.15 -14.40 0.47
N GLU A 75 18.84 -13.11 0.32
CA GLU A 75 18.50 -12.23 1.43
C GLU A 75 17.05 -11.79 1.29
N LYS A 76 16.30 -11.77 2.39
CA LYS A 76 14.99 -11.13 2.40
C LYS A 76 15.21 -9.62 2.29
N TRP A 77 14.65 -9.01 1.26
CA TRP A 77 14.72 -7.57 1.05
C TRP A 77 13.34 -6.97 1.25
N ARG A 78 13.33 -5.72 1.68
CA ARG A 78 12.12 -4.91 1.76
C ARG A 78 12.45 -3.57 1.11
N LEU A 79 11.51 -3.07 0.33
CA LEU A 79 11.68 -1.89 -0.51
C LEU A 79 10.95 -0.71 0.12
N VAL A 80 11.59 0.45 0.12
CA VAL A 80 10.93 1.73 0.41
C VAL A 80 10.82 2.51 -0.88
N VAL A 81 9.60 2.88 -1.23
CA VAL A 81 9.24 3.59 -2.45
C VAL A 81 8.68 4.95 -2.05
N GLU A 82 9.44 6.00 -2.29
CA GLU A 82 9.13 7.36 -1.85
C GLU A 82 8.79 8.23 -3.04
N GLY A 83 7.56 8.73 -3.10
CA GLY A 83 7.10 9.64 -4.13
C GLY A 83 7.23 11.09 -3.74
N TYR A 84 7.56 11.92 -4.73
CA TYR A 84 7.75 13.36 -4.61
C TYR A 84 6.98 14.09 -5.71
N SER A 85 6.65 15.35 -5.48
CA SER A 85 6.11 16.26 -6.49
C SER A 85 6.99 17.50 -6.64
N ASP A 86 6.78 18.24 -7.72
CA ASP A 86 7.22 19.63 -7.76
C ASP A 86 6.28 20.50 -6.91
N ASP A 87 6.62 21.79 -6.82
CA ASP A 87 5.99 22.80 -5.97
C ASP A 87 4.80 23.51 -6.63
N GLN A 88 4.32 23.00 -7.77
CA GLN A 88 3.26 23.64 -8.52
C GLN A 88 1.88 23.16 -8.04
N GLY A 89 1.00 24.11 -7.73
CA GLY A 89 -0.40 23.82 -7.42
C GLY A 89 -0.70 23.69 -5.92
N ASP A 90 -1.66 22.84 -5.58
CA ASP A 90 -2.17 22.71 -4.21
C ASP A 90 -1.35 21.67 -3.43
N PRO A 91 -0.82 22.00 -2.23
CA PRO A 91 0.02 21.08 -1.45
C PRO A 91 -0.66 19.76 -1.07
N LYS A 92 -1.98 19.74 -0.87
CA LYS A 92 -2.72 18.49 -0.59
C LYS A 92 -2.81 17.63 -1.84
N LYS A 93 -3.04 18.24 -3.01
CA LYS A 93 -3.01 17.53 -4.29
C LYS A 93 -1.62 17.00 -4.62
N ASN A 94 -0.59 17.75 -4.31
CA ASN A 94 0.81 17.36 -4.48
C ASN A 94 1.19 16.19 -3.58
N LEU A 95 0.74 16.23 -2.33
CA LEU A 95 0.89 15.09 -1.41
C LEU A 95 0.17 13.85 -1.92
N GLU A 96 -1.05 13.99 -2.44
CA GLU A 96 -1.79 12.87 -3.01
C GLU A 96 -1.12 12.33 -4.28
N LEU A 97 -0.73 13.20 -5.21
CA LEU A 97 -0.05 12.83 -6.45
C LEU A 97 1.25 12.06 -6.16
N SER A 98 2.00 12.50 -5.15
CA SER A 98 3.22 11.81 -4.72
C SER A 98 2.94 10.39 -4.18
N ARG A 99 1.81 10.18 -3.49
CA ARG A 99 1.39 8.84 -3.05
C ARG A 99 1.01 7.96 -4.22
N LEU A 100 0.27 8.50 -5.19
CA LEU A 100 -0.14 7.79 -6.40
C LEU A 100 1.07 7.32 -7.20
N ARG A 101 2.11 8.15 -7.31
CA ARG A 101 3.39 7.77 -7.94
C ARG A 101 4.09 6.63 -7.21
N ALA A 102 4.19 6.71 -5.88
CA ALA A 102 4.83 5.65 -5.09
C ALA A 102 4.07 4.32 -5.23
N MET A 103 2.74 4.39 -5.25
CA MET A 103 1.85 3.26 -5.49
C MET A 103 2.03 2.64 -6.89
N GLU A 104 2.00 3.44 -7.95
CA GLU A 104 2.26 2.96 -9.32
C GLU A 104 3.58 2.18 -9.38
N VAL A 105 4.64 2.73 -8.79
CA VAL A 105 5.95 2.09 -8.76
C VAL A 105 5.93 0.79 -7.96
N LYS A 106 5.25 0.75 -6.80
CA LYS A 106 5.08 -0.48 -6.02
C LYS A 106 4.38 -1.57 -6.84
N ASN A 107 3.32 -1.22 -7.57
CA ASN A 107 2.55 -2.18 -8.36
C ASN A 107 3.41 -2.78 -9.47
N GLU A 108 4.15 -1.94 -10.19
CA GLU A 108 5.08 -2.40 -11.23
C GLU A 108 6.17 -3.30 -10.64
N ILE A 109 6.73 -2.96 -9.48
CA ILE A 109 7.73 -3.79 -8.79
C ILE A 109 7.15 -5.17 -8.44
N VAL A 110 5.97 -5.21 -7.81
CA VAL A 110 5.30 -6.46 -7.39
C VAL A 110 5.02 -7.33 -8.62
N ALA A 111 4.48 -6.74 -9.69
CA ALA A 111 4.14 -7.46 -10.90
C ALA A 111 5.37 -8.03 -11.62
N VAL A 112 6.45 -7.24 -11.71
CA VAL A 112 7.63 -7.58 -12.50
C VAL A 112 8.60 -8.51 -11.76
N LEU A 113 8.71 -8.35 -10.43
CA LEU A 113 9.65 -9.14 -9.61
C LEU A 113 8.99 -10.28 -8.84
N GLU A 114 7.66 -10.40 -8.92
CA GLU A 114 6.86 -11.41 -8.22
C GLU A 114 7.10 -11.43 -6.70
N ILE A 115 7.39 -10.26 -6.10
CA ILE A 115 7.61 -10.13 -4.66
C ILE A 115 6.31 -9.91 -3.90
N ASP A 116 6.23 -10.38 -2.64
CA ASP A 116 5.05 -10.21 -1.80
C ASP A 116 4.81 -8.69 -1.57
N PRO A 117 3.61 -8.15 -1.85
CA PRO A 117 3.29 -6.74 -1.64
C PRO A 117 3.56 -6.23 -0.21
N VAL A 118 3.63 -7.14 0.78
CA VAL A 118 3.97 -6.82 2.17
C VAL A 118 5.41 -6.33 2.32
N ASP A 119 6.30 -6.68 1.39
CA ASP A 119 7.71 -6.32 1.43
C ASP A 119 8.02 -5.00 0.71
N VAL A 120 7.00 -4.32 0.14
CA VAL A 120 7.14 -3.02 -0.53
C VAL A 120 6.33 -1.95 0.20
N PHE A 121 7.02 -0.96 0.76
CA PHE A 121 6.44 0.15 1.51
C PHE A 121 6.43 1.41 0.66
N THR A 122 5.32 2.14 0.66
CA THR A 122 5.15 3.37 -0.11
C THR A 122 4.98 4.58 0.80
N LEU A 123 5.63 5.70 0.46
CA LEU A 123 5.42 7.00 1.08
C LEU A 123 5.19 8.06 0.02
N GLY A 124 4.38 9.08 0.34
CA GLY A 124 4.27 10.29 -0.46
C GLY A 124 4.67 11.49 0.38
N HIS A 125 5.61 12.28 -0.10
CA HIS A 125 6.15 13.47 0.57
C HIS A 125 5.60 14.79 0.02
N GLY A 126 4.85 14.74 -1.09
CA GLY A 126 4.45 15.92 -1.85
C GLY A 126 5.66 16.75 -2.28
N GLU A 127 5.52 18.07 -2.17
CA GLU A 127 6.55 19.05 -2.55
C GLU A 127 7.55 19.35 -1.43
N THR A 128 7.44 18.69 -0.28
CA THR A 128 8.12 19.12 0.96
C THR A 128 9.60 18.75 1.03
N LEU A 129 10.08 17.90 0.12
CA LEU A 129 11.46 17.41 0.04
C LEU A 129 12.01 17.54 -1.40
N PRO A 130 12.20 18.78 -1.89
CA PRO A 130 12.77 18.99 -3.22
C PRO A 130 14.23 18.52 -3.27
N GLU A 131 14.60 17.86 -4.36
CA GLU A 131 15.99 17.50 -4.63
C GLU A 131 16.84 18.73 -4.96
N ASP A 132 16.25 19.66 -5.72
CA ASP A 132 16.77 21.01 -5.89
C ASP A 132 15.61 22.01 -5.69
N GLY A 133 15.83 22.99 -4.81
CA GLY A 133 14.86 24.02 -4.43
C GLY A 133 14.85 25.24 -5.34
N LYS A 134 15.58 25.22 -6.46
CA LYS A 134 15.58 26.30 -7.45
C LYS A 134 14.35 26.23 -8.35
N ASP A 135 13.74 27.38 -8.59
CA ASP A 135 12.59 27.52 -9.46
C ASP A 135 13.02 27.54 -10.95
N SER A 136 13.04 26.36 -11.58
CA SER A 136 13.20 26.22 -13.04
C SER A 136 12.50 24.98 -13.57
N THR A 137 12.13 24.97 -14.86
CA THR A 137 11.42 23.83 -15.48
C THR A 137 12.23 22.54 -15.44
N SER A 138 13.55 22.62 -15.60
CA SER A 138 14.46 21.46 -15.49
C SER A 138 14.54 20.92 -14.06
N VAL A 139 14.56 21.80 -13.05
CA VAL A 139 14.60 21.38 -11.64
C VAL A 139 13.26 20.79 -11.20
N ARG A 140 12.13 21.33 -11.67
CA ARG A 140 10.82 20.71 -11.44
C ARG A 140 10.74 19.29 -11.97
N ALA A 141 11.38 19.01 -13.11
CA ALA A 141 11.44 17.64 -13.64
C ALA A 141 12.14 16.66 -12.72
N LEU A 142 13.20 17.11 -12.02
CA LEU A 142 13.88 16.29 -11.01
C LEU A 142 13.01 16.08 -9.76
N ASN A 143 12.20 17.07 -9.38
CA ASN A 143 11.33 16.96 -8.21
C ASN A 143 10.10 16.06 -8.43
N ARG A 144 9.70 15.82 -9.69
CA ARG A 144 8.67 14.83 -10.05
C ARG A 144 9.26 13.44 -10.17
N ARG A 145 9.57 12.84 -9.03
CA ARG A 145 10.27 11.55 -8.99
C ARG A 145 9.68 10.59 -7.97
N VAL A 146 10.05 9.32 -8.12
CA VAL A 146 9.99 8.30 -7.09
C VAL A 146 11.38 7.77 -6.86
N GLU A 147 11.71 7.55 -5.60
CA GLU A 147 12.97 6.97 -5.17
C GLU A 147 12.70 5.59 -4.57
N ILE A 148 13.43 4.58 -5.02
CA ILE A 148 13.35 3.21 -4.53
C ILE A 148 14.62 2.91 -3.77
N THR A 149 14.47 2.52 -2.52
CA THR A 149 15.56 2.12 -1.64
C THR A 149 15.41 0.66 -1.25
N LEU A 150 16.41 -0.16 -1.57
CA LEU A 150 16.55 -1.51 -1.02
C LEU A 150 17.05 -1.41 0.41
N LEU A 151 16.37 -2.07 1.35
CA LEU A 151 16.95 -2.31 2.67
C LEU A 151 16.95 -3.81 2.98
N SER A 152 18.09 -4.30 3.46
CA SER A 152 18.25 -5.66 3.96
C SER A 152 17.43 -5.89 5.22
N VAL A 153 17.05 -7.13 5.54
CA VAL A 153 16.44 -7.47 6.84
C VAL A 153 17.26 -6.96 8.02
N SER A 154 18.59 -7.01 7.93
CA SER A 154 19.48 -6.50 9.00
C SER A 154 19.35 -4.98 9.18
N SER A 155 19.16 -4.23 8.10
CA SER A 155 18.92 -2.79 8.13
C SER A 155 17.54 -2.47 8.71
N TRP A 156 16.51 -3.24 8.32
CA TRP A 156 15.15 -3.10 8.87
C TRP A 156 15.05 -3.44 10.35
N GLN A 157 15.67 -4.54 10.80
CA GLN A 157 15.71 -4.94 12.21
C GLN A 157 16.44 -3.90 13.08
N MET A 158 17.44 -3.21 12.53
CA MET A 158 18.13 -2.11 13.23
C MET A 158 17.29 -0.84 13.34
N LEU A 159 16.46 -0.54 12.34
CA LEU A 159 15.59 0.64 12.31
C LEU A 159 14.38 0.49 13.25
N ASP A 160 13.79 -0.71 13.30
CA ASP A 160 12.66 -1.05 14.16
C ASP A 160 13.05 -0.99 15.66
N LYS A 161 14.27 -1.43 15.96
CA LYS A 161 14.90 -1.33 17.29
C LYS A 161 15.10 0.12 17.77
N TYR A 162 15.06 1.11 16.88
CA TYR A 162 15.39 2.51 17.20
C TYR A 162 14.17 3.41 17.48
N GLN A 163 12.93 2.92 17.27
CA GLN A 163 11.73 3.79 17.28
C GLN A 163 10.64 3.37 18.26
N SER A 164 10.60 2.11 18.68
CA SER A 164 9.64 1.68 19.69
C SER A 164 10.29 1.63 21.07
N THR A 165 9.72 2.36 22.02
CA THR A 165 10.03 2.17 23.46
C THR A 165 9.25 0.98 24.04
N ASP A 166 8.47 0.25 23.24
CA ASP A 166 7.75 -0.93 23.67
C ASP A 166 8.72 -2.13 23.72
N PRO A 167 9.12 -2.60 24.91
CA PRO A 167 10.06 -3.72 25.03
C PRO A 167 9.48 -5.03 24.49
N ASN A 168 8.16 -5.12 24.31
CA ASN A 168 7.49 -6.32 23.83
C ASN A 168 7.32 -6.36 22.30
N LEU A 169 7.60 -5.25 21.58
CA LEU A 169 7.34 -5.17 20.14
C LEU A 169 7.98 -6.32 19.33
N PRO A 170 9.24 -6.74 19.56
CA PRO A 170 9.83 -7.84 18.81
C PRO A 170 9.03 -9.16 18.91
N GLU A 171 8.50 -9.46 20.10
CA GLU A 171 7.67 -10.65 20.30
C GLU A 171 6.27 -10.47 19.70
N ILE A 172 5.69 -9.26 19.82
CA ILE A 172 4.41 -8.92 19.19
C ILE A 172 4.48 -9.10 17.67
N ASP A 173 5.53 -8.59 17.02
CA ASP A 173 5.71 -8.70 15.58
C ASP A 173 5.95 -10.14 15.14
N HIS A 174 6.75 -10.90 15.89
CA HIS A 174 6.89 -12.33 15.66
C HIS A 174 5.54 -13.07 15.75
N LEU A 175 4.68 -12.70 16.70
CA LEU A 175 3.34 -13.26 16.81
C LEU A 175 2.41 -12.83 15.67
N PHE A 176 2.55 -11.62 15.12
CA PHE A 176 1.85 -11.21 13.90
C PHE A 176 2.31 -12.00 12.68
N ASP A 177 3.62 -12.13 12.47
CA ASP A 177 4.18 -12.93 11.37
C ASP A 177 3.71 -14.38 11.45
N LYS A 178 3.69 -14.94 12.66
CA LYS A 178 3.17 -16.28 12.92
C LYS A 178 1.68 -16.37 12.61
N ALA A 179 0.88 -15.39 13.03
CA ALA A 179 -0.54 -15.36 12.75
C ALA A 179 -0.82 -15.30 11.23
N ASP A 180 -0.06 -14.49 10.49
CA ASP A 180 -0.15 -14.41 9.03
C ASP A 180 0.23 -15.73 8.35
N GLN A 181 1.31 -16.39 8.79
CA GLN A 181 1.72 -17.71 8.28
C GLN A 181 0.68 -18.80 8.54
N GLN A 182 0.00 -18.73 9.69
CA GLN A 182 -1.09 -19.65 10.04
C GLN A 182 -2.33 -19.38 9.19
N ALA A 183 -2.70 -18.11 9.04
CA ALA A 183 -3.80 -17.68 8.17
C ALA A 183 -3.57 -18.10 6.71
N LYS A 184 -2.34 -17.97 6.18
CA LYS A 184 -1.96 -18.46 4.83
C LYS A 184 -2.13 -19.98 4.64
N LYS A 185 -2.24 -20.74 5.73
CA LYS A 185 -2.44 -22.20 5.74
C LYS A 185 -3.85 -22.59 6.18
N ASP A 186 -4.79 -21.65 6.20
CA ASP A 186 -6.15 -21.81 6.73
C ASP A 186 -6.21 -22.25 8.21
N ASP A 187 -5.12 -22.11 8.96
CA ASP A 187 -5.06 -22.35 10.41
C ASP A 187 -5.59 -21.12 11.17
N TRP A 188 -6.90 -20.87 11.03
CA TRP A 188 -7.56 -19.70 11.62
C TRP A 188 -7.56 -19.73 13.16
N ALA A 189 -7.65 -20.92 13.74
CA ALA A 189 -7.62 -21.10 15.19
C ALA A 189 -6.22 -20.78 15.75
N GLY A 190 -5.18 -21.28 15.09
CA GLY A 190 -3.80 -20.95 15.44
C GLY A 190 -3.48 -19.48 15.24
N ALA A 191 -3.90 -18.89 14.11
CA ALA A 191 -3.73 -17.46 13.84
C ALA A 191 -4.37 -16.59 14.92
N ARG A 192 -5.61 -16.93 15.33
CA ARG A 192 -6.30 -16.26 16.44
C ARG A 192 -5.56 -16.41 17.77
N GLY A 193 -5.04 -17.61 18.06
CA GLY A 193 -4.25 -17.85 19.27
C GLY A 193 -2.95 -17.03 19.32
N SER A 194 -2.25 -16.90 18.18
CA SER A 194 -1.06 -16.02 18.07
C SER A 194 -1.45 -14.55 18.28
N LEU A 195 -2.58 -14.13 17.73
CA LEU A 195 -3.07 -12.75 17.83
C LEU A 195 -3.56 -12.40 19.26
N GLU A 196 -4.12 -13.35 19.99
CA GLU A 196 -4.48 -13.21 21.40
C GLU A 196 -3.25 -13.10 22.30
N LYS A 197 -2.19 -13.87 22.02
CA LYS A 197 -0.90 -13.72 22.70
C LYS A 197 -0.31 -12.34 22.45
N ALA A 198 -0.34 -11.86 21.20
CA ALA A 198 0.12 -10.52 20.86
C ALA A 198 -0.70 -9.46 21.62
N ALA A 199 -2.03 -9.63 21.73
CA ALA A 199 -2.88 -8.74 22.51
C ALA A 199 -2.48 -8.68 23.99
N GLY A 200 -2.11 -9.81 24.60
CA GLY A 200 -1.64 -9.88 25.99
C GLY A 200 -0.35 -9.09 26.24
N LEU A 201 0.43 -8.86 25.19
CA LEU A 201 1.66 -8.07 25.23
C LEU A 201 1.46 -6.58 24.90
N GLY A 202 0.22 -6.15 24.61
CA GLY A 202 -0.09 -4.80 24.17
C GLY A 202 -0.35 -4.65 22.66
N GLY A 203 -0.38 -5.77 21.93
CA GLY A 203 -0.48 -5.80 20.46
C GLY A 203 -1.68 -5.05 19.85
N LYS A 204 -2.76 -4.85 20.61
CA LYS A 204 -3.98 -4.15 20.16
C LYS A 204 -3.76 -2.67 19.84
N GLN A 205 -2.64 -2.07 20.24
CA GLN A 205 -2.33 -0.68 19.85
C GLN A 205 -1.80 -0.56 18.42
N TYR A 206 -1.50 -1.68 17.75
CA TYR A 206 -0.93 -1.70 16.40
C TYR A 206 -1.97 -2.01 15.35
N SER A 207 -1.89 -1.32 14.21
CA SER A 207 -2.79 -1.51 13.07
C SER A 207 -2.86 -2.97 12.60
N ARG A 208 -1.70 -3.64 12.54
CA ARG A 208 -1.57 -5.03 12.09
C ARG A 208 -2.43 -6.00 12.89
N TRP A 209 -2.57 -5.78 14.21
CA TRP A 209 -3.44 -6.59 15.04
C TRP A 209 -4.89 -6.55 14.55
N HIS A 210 -5.39 -5.34 14.26
CA HIS A 210 -6.75 -5.11 13.82
C HIS A 210 -6.99 -5.65 12.40
N SER A 211 -6.04 -5.48 11.48
CA SER A 211 -6.19 -6.03 10.12
C SER A 211 -6.25 -7.56 10.14
N ILE A 212 -5.35 -8.23 10.88
CA ILE A 212 -5.35 -9.70 11.00
C ILE A 212 -6.65 -10.17 11.67
N GLN A 213 -7.10 -9.51 12.74
CA GLN A 213 -8.36 -9.89 13.41
C GLN A 213 -9.57 -9.79 12.47
N GLY A 214 -9.62 -8.75 11.64
CA GLY A 214 -10.65 -8.58 10.62
C GLY A 214 -10.61 -9.69 9.56
N ILE A 215 -9.41 -10.04 9.06
CA ILE A 215 -9.21 -11.11 8.07
C ILE A 215 -9.63 -12.47 8.63
N ILE A 216 -9.19 -12.82 9.84
CA ILE A 216 -9.63 -14.04 10.53
C ILE A 216 -11.16 -14.02 10.65
N GLY A 217 -11.75 -12.88 11.00
CA GLY A 217 -13.20 -12.71 11.05
C GLY A 217 -13.88 -13.00 9.72
N PHE A 218 -13.31 -12.53 8.62
CA PHE A 218 -13.83 -12.73 7.27
C PHE A 218 -13.94 -14.21 6.90
N TYR A 219 -12.90 -14.99 7.18
CA TYR A 219 -12.89 -16.43 6.86
C TYR A 219 -13.63 -17.29 7.87
N THR A 220 -13.90 -16.78 9.08
CA THR A 220 -14.56 -17.54 10.16
C THR A 220 -16.02 -17.14 10.39
N GLY A 221 -16.62 -16.35 9.48
CA GLY A 221 -18.04 -15.97 9.56
C GLY A 221 -18.37 -14.91 10.60
N MET A 222 -17.43 -14.02 10.94
CA MET A 222 -17.70 -12.86 11.78
C MET A 222 -18.70 -11.92 11.10
N GLY A 223 -19.60 -11.29 11.86
CA GLY A 223 -20.57 -10.34 11.30
C GLY A 223 -19.92 -9.10 10.66
N PRO A 224 -20.47 -8.57 9.55
CA PRO A 224 -19.85 -7.52 8.73
C PRO A 224 -19.58 -6.22 9.49
N ALA A 225 -20.49 -5.79 10.37
CA ALA A 225 -20.30 -4.58 11.17
C ALA A 225 -19.04 -4.68 12.07
N LYS A 226 -18.80 -5.86 12.66
CA LYS A 226 -17.66 -6.10 13.54
C LYS A 226 -16.34 -6.15 12.75
N MET A 227 -16.34 -6.79 11.59
CA MET A 227 -15.17 -6.81 10.70
C MET A 227 -14.80 -5.41 10.22
N LYS A 228 -15.78 -4.62 9.76
CA LYS A 228 -15.56 -3.22 9.36
C LYS A 228 -14.99 -2.38 10.49
N SER A 229 -15.42 -2.60 11.74
CA SER A 229 -14.83 -1.92 12.90
C SER A 229 -13.34 -2.21 13.04
N PHE A 230 -12.92 -3.46 12.85
CA PHE A 230 -11.50 -3.82 12.90
C PHE A 230 -10.72 -3.15 11.77
N PHE A 231 -11.19 -3.26 10.52
CA PHE A 231 -10.49 -2.65 9.38
C PHE A 231 -10.42 -1.13 9.48
N ARG A 232 -11.50 -0.46 9.90
CA ARG A 232 -11.48 1.00 10.14
C ARG A 232 -10.50 1.38 11.24
N THR A 233 -10.42 0.61 12.32
CA THR A 233 -9.44 0.85 13.38
C THR A 233 -8.02 0.65 12.86
N ALA A 234 -7.77 -0.38 12.07
CA ALA A 234 -6.49 -0.59 11.41
C ALA A 234 -6.11 0.61 10.52
N ILE A 235 -7.03 1.12 9.71
CA ILE A 235 -6.81 2.29 8.86
C ILE A 235 -6.61 3.58 9.67
N ILE A 236 -7.27 3.72 10.82
CA ILE A 236 -7.04 4.87 11.72
C ILE A 236 -5.62 4.85 12.30
N LEU A 237 -5.15 3.67 12.71
CA LEU A 237 -3.82 3.48 13.30
C LEU A 237 -2.70 3.55 12.25
N ASP A 238 -2.97 3.01 11.07
CA ASP A 238 -2.10 3.07 9.90
C ASP A 238 -2.95 3.30 8.65
N PRO A 239 -3.03 4.55 8.17
CA PRO A 239 -3.78 4.89 6.97
C PRO A 239 -3.35 4.11 5.72
N ASP A 240 -2.17 3.50 5.70
CA ASP A 240 -1.65 2.79 4.53
C ASP A 240 -1.76 1.27 4.67
N ASN A 241 -2.48 0.77 5.69
CA ASN A 241 -2.74 -0.66 5.84
C ASN A 241 -3.59 -1.18 4.66
N VAL A 242 -2.90 -1.71 3.65
CA VAL A 242 -3.48 -2.19 2.39
C VAL A 242 -4.49 -3.29 2.65
N ASN A 243 -4.13 -4.28 3.47
CA ASN A 243 -5.01 -5.39 3.84
C ASN A 243 -6.33 -4.91 4.45
N ALA A 244 -6.29 -3.91 5.34
CA ALA A 244 -7.49 -3.37 5.94
C ALA A 244 -8.37 -2.62 4.94
N ARG A 245 -7.78 -1.80 4.08
CA ARG A 245 -8.51 -1.11 2.99
C ARG A 245 -9.13 -2.10 2.04
N GLU A 246 -8.37 -3.14 1.71
CA GLU A 246 -8.77 -4.19 0.82
C GLU A 246 -10.02 -4.88 1.33
N TYR A 247 -9.92 -5.56 2.47
CA TYR A 247 -11.05 -6.31 3.03
C TYR A 247 -12.23 -5.40 3.41
N LEU A 248 -12.00 -4.12 3.75
CA LEU A 248 -13.09 -3.17 3.94
C LEU A 248 -13.88 -2.93 2.63
N ALA A 249 -13.18 -2.68 1.52
CA ALA A 249 -13.83 -2.48 0.22
C ALA A 249 -14.59 -3.73 -0.25
N ARG A 250 -14.08 -4.93 0.06
CA ARG A 250 -14.76 -6.23 -0.18
C ARG A 250 -16.10 -6.31 0.55
N LEU A 251 -16.11 -5.93 1.84
CA LEU A 251 -17.35 -5.90 2.64
C LEU A 251 -18.35 -4.87 2.12
N GLU A 252 -17.86 -3.69 1.71
CA GLU A 252 -18.70 -2.64 1.16
C GLU A 252 -19.30 -3.02 -0.21
N ALA A 253 -18.59 -3.80 -1.03
CA ALA A 253 -19.14 -4.37 -2.26
C ALA A 253 -20.30 -5.33 -1.97
N GLY A 254 -20.14 -6.22 -0.99
CA GLY A 254 -21.21 -7.11 -0.54
C GLY A 254 -22.45 -6.35 -0.07
N GLU A 255 -22.28 -5.26 0.66
CA GLU A 255 -23.40 -4.41 1.09
C GLU A 255 -24.07 -3.68 -0.08
N LYS A 256 -23.29 -3.12 -1.01
CA LYS A 256 -23.82 -2.48 -2.21
C LYS A 256 -24.65 -3.46 -3.05
N PHE A 257 -24.19 -4.71 -3.16
CA PHE A 257 -24.92 -5.77 -3.85
C PHE A 257 -26.20 -6.18 -3.11
N ALA A 258 -26.10 -6.46 -1.80
CA ALA A 258 -27.25 -6.88 -0.99
C ALA A 258 -28.37 -5.83 -0.94
N ASN A 259 -28.01 -4.53 -1.00
CA ASN A 259 -28.96 -3.43 -1.03
C ASN A 259 -29.51 -3.14 -2.44
N GLY A 260 -29.07 -3.85 -3.47
CA GLY A 260 -29.48 -3.64 -4.87
C GLY A 260 -28.85 -2.41 -5.54
N ASN A 261 -27.88 -1.74 -4.89
CA ASN A 261 -27.18 -0.59 -5.46
C ASN A 261 -26.25 -0.99 -6.61
N ILE A 262 -25.74 -2.23 -6.59
CA ILE A 262 -24.98 -2.85 -7.67
C ILE A 262 -25.62 -4.20 -7.97
N THR A 263 -25.82 -4.52 -9.26
CA THR A 263 -26.53 -5.71 -9.73
C THR A 263 -25.79 -6.31 -10.92
N PRO A 264 -26.08 -7.57 -11.32
CA PRO A 264 -25.44 -8.20 -12.48
C PRO A 264 -25.68 -7.51 -13.83
N HIS A 265 -26.60 -6.53 -13.88
CA HIS A 265 -26.88 -5.72 -15.08
C HIS A 265 -26.01 -4.47 -15.19
N HIS A 266 -25.39 -4.02 -14.10
CA HIS A 266 -24.44 -2.91 -14.12
C HIS A 266 -23.11 -3.34 -14.73
N GLY A 267 -22.34 -2.37 -15.24
CA GLY A 267 -21.03 -2.67 -15.82
C GLY A 267 -21.13 -3.40 -17.15
N ARG A 268 -22.30 -3.58 -17.76
CA ARG A 268 -22.41 -4.33 -19.03
C ARG A 268 -21.99 -3.52 -20.26
N THR A 269 -21.83 -2.21 -20.11
CA THR A 269 -21.43 -1.30 -21.19
C THR A 269 -20.31 -0.38 -20.73
N ILE A 270 -19.55 0.15 -21.69
CA ILE A 270 -18.46 1.08 -21.42
C ILE A 270 -18.94 2.41 -20.82
N ASP A 271 -20.19 2.80 -21.08
CA ASP A 271 -20.77 4.06 -20.58
C ASP A 271 -21.37 3.94 -19.16
N ASP A 272 -21.56 2.71 -18.66
CA ASP A 272 -22.04 2.42 -17.31
C ASP A 272 -21.09 1.45 -16.57
N PRO A 273 -19.83 1.86 -16.30
CA PRO A 273 -18.90 1.00 -15.58
C PRO A 273 -19.21 0.95 -14.09
N ILE A 274 -18.97 -0.21 -13.46
CA ILE A 274 -19.03 -0.35 -12.01
C ILE A 274 -17.85 0.40 -11.39
N ARG A 275 -18.13 1.36 -10.51
CA ARG A 275 -17.10 2.09 -9.79
C ARG A 275 -16.48 1.23 -8.70
N VAL A 276 -15.15 1.18 -8.67
CA VAL A 276 -14.37 0.46 -7.67
C VAL A 276 -13.27 1.33 -7.07
N ASP A 277 -12.99 1.11 -5.79
CA ASP A 277 -11.92 1.80 -5.06
C ASP A 277 -10.58 1.03 -5.14
N ILE A 278 -10.63 -0.28 -5.43
CA ILE A 278 -9.48 -1.18 -5.59
C ILE A 278 -9.85 -2.34 -6.52
N ASN A 279 -8.86 -3.04 -7.09
CA ASN A 279 -9.10 -4.13 -8.04
C ASN A 279 -9.84 -5.34 -7.48
N SER A 280 -9.52 -5.77 -6.25
CA SER A 280 -10.18 -6.92 -5.64
C SER A 280 -11.68 -6.73 -5.42
N GLN A 281 -12.16 -5.47 -5.35
CA GLN A 281 -13.58 -5.15 -5.30
C GLN A 281 -14.31 -5.58 -6.58
N ALA A 282 -13.67 -5.48 -7.74
CA ALA A 282 -14.24 -5.96 -9.01
C ALA A 282 -14.40 -7.49 -8.99
N HIS A 283 -13.38 -8.23 -8.54
CA HIS A 283 -13.46 -9.69 -8.40
C HIS A 283 -14.59 -10.12 -7.46
N ASP A 284 -14.82 -9.40 -6.37
CA ASP A 284 -15.94 -9.70 -5.49
C ASP A 284 -17.30 -9.45 -6.15
N TYR A 285 -17.46 -8.38 -6.95
CA TYR A 285 -18.68 -8.18 -7.73
C TYR A 285 -18.90 -9.31 -8.75
N LEU A 286 -17.87 -9.69 -9.51
CA LEU A 286 -17.96 -10.80 -10.47
C LEU A 286 -18.38 -12.10 -9.79
N ARG A 287 -17.80 -12.40 -8.63
CA ARG A 287 -18.21 -13.55 -7.80
C ARG A 287 -19.66 -13.44 -7.36
N LEU A 288 -20.10 -12.27 -6.89
CA LEU A 288 -21.50 -12.03 -6.47
C LEU A 288 -22.48 -12.13 -7.64
N PHE A 289 -22.05 -11.80 -8.85
CA PHE A 289 -22.83 -11.97 -10.08
C PHE A 289 -22.88 -13.43 -10.56
N GLY A 290 -22.12 -14.34 -9.93
CA GLY A 290 -22.06 -15.74 -10.32
C GLY A 290 -21.31 -15.98 -11.62
N VAL A 291 -20.42 -15.07 -12.04
CA VAL A 291 -19.64 -15.21 -13.28
C VAL A 291 -18.16 -15.50 -12.98
N GLN A 292 -17.51 -16.22 -13.88
CA GLN A 292 -16.09 -16.55 -13.78
C GLN A 292 -15.25 -15.64 -14.68
N PRO A 293 -14.34 -14.80 -14.15
CA PRO A 293 -13.44 -14.01 -14.98
C PRO A 293 -12.55 -14.92 -15.84
N GLN A 294 -12.31 -14.52 -17.09
CA GLN A 294 -11.49 -15.26 -18.07
C GLN A 294 -10.29 -14.44 -18.54
N SER A 295 -10.52 -13.18 -18.92
CA SER A 295 -9.46 -12.31 -19.41
C SER A 295 -9.71 -10.85 -19.04
N LEU A 296 -8.65 -10.19 -18.60
CA LEU A 296 -8.59 -8.77 -18.32
C LEU A 296 -8.29 -8.00 -19.61
N ILE A 297 -9.02 -6.91 -19.82
CA ILE A 297 -8.87 -5.99 -20.94
C ILE A 297 -8.62 -4.61 -20.35
N GLN A 298 -7.44 -4.07 -20.56
CA GLN A 298 -7.15 -2.67 -20.25
C GLN A 298 -7.73 -1.78 -21.34
N LEU A 299 -8.46 -0.74 -20.94
CA LEU A 299 -9.02 0.23 -21.87
C LEU A 299 -8.20 1.50 -21.76
N ASP A 300 -7.51 1.84 -22.85
CA ASP A 300 -6.67 3.03 -22.90
C ASP A 300 -7.55 4.28 -22.71
N HIS A 301 -7.20 5.06 -21.69
CA HIS A 301 -7.86 6.29 -21.23
C HIS A 301 -9.13 6.07 -20.37
N LEU A 302 -9.22 6.81 -19.24
CA LEU A 302 -10.34 6.88 -18.26
C LEU A 302 -10.31 5.95 -17.02
N TYR A 303 -9.19 5.31 -16.67
CA TYR A 303 -9.09 4.41 -15.51
C TYR A 303 -10.10 3.26 -15.55
N MET A 304 -10.36 2.79 -16.77
CA MET A 304 -11.34 1.77 -17.05
C MET A 304 -10.67 0.50 -17.52
N TYR A 305 -11.24 -0.61 -17.10
CA TYR A 305 -10.83 -1.94 -17.51
C TYR A 305 -12.07 -2.81 -17.60
N ALA A 306 -11.96 -3.91 -18.33
CA ALA A 306 -13.04 -4.85 -18.47
C ALA A 306 -12.58 -6.28 -18.21
N TRP A 307 -13.49 -7.09 -17.69
CA TRP A 307 -13.33 -8.53 -17.59
C TRP A 307 -14.30 -9.20 -18.55
N ASP A 308 -13.76 -10.01 -19.46
CA ASP A 308 -14.57 -11.03 -20.12
C ASP A 308 -14.75 -12.19 -19.14
N CYS A 309 -15.99 -12.59 -18.94
CA CYS A 309 -16.40 -13.58 -17.95
C CYS A 309 -17.28 -14.65 -18.59
N LYS A 310 -17.31 -15.84 -17.99
CA LYS A 310 -18.25 -16.91 -18.31
C LYS A 310 -19.38 -16.96 -17.29
N SER A 311 -20.61 -17.01 -17.78
CA SER A 311 -21.78 -17.32 -16.95
C SER A 311 -21.87 -18.83 -16.66
N PRO A 312 -22.72 -19.26 -15.71
CA PRO A 312 -23.01 -20.69 -15.48
C PRO A 312 -23.54 -21.41 -16.73
N GLU A 313 -24.21 -20.68 -17.63
CA GLU A 313 -24.73 -21.15 -18.92
C GLU A 313 -23.66 -21.15 -20.04
N ASN A 314 -22.40 -20.87 -19.68
CA ASN A 314 -21.25 -20.80 -20.59
C ASN A 314 -21.32 -19.65 -21.62
N GLU A 315 -22.15 -18.64 -21.37
CA GLU A 315 -22.21 -17.43 -22.18
C GLU A 315 -21.07 -16.48 -21.82
N THR A 316 -20.49 -15.82 -22.82
CA THR A 316 -19.47 -14.81 -22.59
C THR A 316 -20.14 -13.47 -22.30
N THR A 317 -19.81 -12.88 -21.16
CA THR A 317 -20.28 -11.57 -20.74
C THR A 317 -19.09 -10.68 -20.43
N ARG A 318 -19.14 -9.42 -20.88
CA ARG A 318 -18.16 -8.39 -20.49
C ARG A 318 -18.68 -7.52 -19.36
N TYR A 319 -17.85 -7.28 -18.35
CA TYR A 319 -18.08 -6.30 -17.30
C TYR A 319 -17.01 -5.21 -17.31
N TYR A 320 -17.42 -3.95 -17.36
CA TYR A 320 -16.60 -2.76 -17.32
C TYR A 320 -16.55 -2.22 -15.88
N PHE A 321 -15.35 -1.92 -15.44
CA PHE A 321 -15.06 -1.33 -14.14
C PHE A 321 -14.33 -0.01 -14.35
N LYS A 322 -14.59 0.94 -13.45
CA LYS A 322 -13.91 2.23 -13.43
C LYS A 322 -13.36 2.49 -12.06
N LYS A 323 -12.07 2.78 -11.97
CA LYS A 323 -11.46 3.16 -10.71
C LYS A 323 -11.84 4.57 -10.35
N ALA A 324 -11.98 4.82 -9.04
CA ALA A 324 -11.94 6.19 -8.54
C ALA A 324 -10.64 6.86 -9.04
N ALA A 325 -10.70 8.13 -9.42
CA ALA A 325 -9.49 8.88 -9.75
C ALA A 325 -8.55 8.82 -8.54
N GLY A 326 -7.38 8.19 -8.69
CA GLY A 326 -6.45 7.91 -7.60
C GLY A 326 -6.51 6.49 -6.99
N ALA A 327 -7.16 5.51 -7.61
CA ALA A 327 -7.13 4.10 -7.20
C ALA A 327 -6.29 3.22 -8.16
N GLU A 328 -5.42 2.37 -7.59
CA GLU A 328 -4.35 1.60 -8.23
C GLU A 328 -4.78 0.45 -9.17
N VAL A 329 -3.94 0.15 -10.16
CA VAL A 329 -3.86 -1.10 -10.96
C VAL A 329 -2.93 -2.10 -10.29
N LEU A 330 -3.51 -3.19 -9.79
CA LEU A 330 -2.81 -4.38 -9.29
C LEU A 330 -3.46 -5.63 -9.90
N ASP A 331 -2.72 -6.32 -10.77
CA ASP A 331 -3.15 -7.46 -11.59
C ASP A 331 -3.88 -8.59 -10.84
#